data_AF-A0A2J2HD18-F1
#
_entry.id   AF-A0A2J2HD18-F1
#
_cell.length_a   1.000
_cell.length_b   1.000
_cell.length_c   1.000
_cell.angle_alpha   90.00
_cell.angle_beta   90.00
_cell.angle_gamma   90.00
#
_symmetry.space_group_name_H-M   'P 1'
#
loop_
_entity.id
_entity.type
_entity.pdbx_description
1 polymer ?
#
loop_
_entity_poly.entity_id
_entity_poly.type
_entity_poly.pdbx_seq_one_letter_code
_entity_poly.pdbx_strand_id
1 'polypeptide(L)'
;IKNGACDHAAFNPPFGIRIEPIEGVTALYDTLFKTLRDLLRDGSSFIIITIRKSLVKRLANDYGFRIINERVVNQGGIWSSIFLLASSPS
;
A
#
# COMPACT_ATOMS: atom_id res chain seq x y z
N ILE A 1 -6.39 -13.42 -19.09
CA ILE A 1 -5.46 -13.23 -17.94
C ILE A 1 -4.53 -12.08 -18.31
N LYS A 2 -4.44 -11.00 -17.51
CA LYS A 2 -3.47 -9.92 -17.77
C LYS A 2 -2.03 -10.51 -17.71
N ASN A 3 -1.21 -10.28 -18.73
CA ASN A 3 0.21 -10.67 -18.69
C ASN A 3 0.91 -9.92 -17.54
N GLY A 4 1.68 -10.62 -16.71
CA GLY A 4 2.35 -10.05 -15.53
C GLY A 4 1.49 -9.90 -14.27
N ALA A 5 0.29 -10.51 -14.23
CA ALA A 5 -0.56 -10.48 -13.05
C ALA A 5 0.08 -11.19 -11.84
N CYS A 6 -0.01 -10.55 -10.68
CA CYS A 6 0.55 -11.01 -9.41
C CYS A 6 -0.58 -11.44 -8.46
N ASP A 7 -0.43 -12.59 -7.80
CA ASP A 7 -1.42 -13.08 -6.83
C ASP A 7 -1.27 -12.37 -5.47
N HIS A 8 -0.02 -12.15 -5.04
CA HIS A 8 0.32 -11.48 -3.79
C HIS A 8 1.59 -10.63 -3.90
N ALA A 9 1.54 -9.41 -3.37
CA ALA A 9 2.70 -8.53 -3.29
C ALA A 9 2.95 -8.05 -1.85
N ALA A 10 4.20 -7.78 -1.49
CA ALA A 10 4.57 -7.26 -0.18
C ALA A 10 5.59 -6.13 -0.33
N PHE A 11 5.31 -4.98 0.31
CA PHE A 11 6.10 -3.76 0.17
C PHE A 11 6.53 -3.21 1.52
N ASN A 12 7.80 -2.82 1.60
CA ASN A 12 8.36 -1.94 2.62
C ASN A 12 8.89 -0.67 1.93
N PRO A 13 7.99 0.21 1.46
CA PRO A 13 8.38 1.39 0.70
C PRO A 13 9.12 2.40 1.59
N PRO A 14 9.95 3.28 1.00
CA PRO A 14 10.60 4.33 1.75
C PRO A 14 9.56 5.20 2.47
N PHE A 15 9.77 5.45 3.75
CA PHE A 15 8.84 6.23 4.59
C PHE A 15 8.96 7.74 4.37
N GLY A 16 10.06 8.18 3.75
CA GLY A 16 10.38 9.59 3.58
C GLY A 16 10.59 10.33 4.88
N ILE A 17 11.19 9.67 5.88
CA ILE A 17 11.54 10.28 7.17
C ILE A 17 12.73 11.24 7.02
N ARG A 18 13.56 11.06 5.98
CA ARG A 18 14.78 11.84 5.72
C ARG A 18 14.85 12.49 4.33
N ILE A 19 13.78 12.41 3.54
CA ILE A 19 13.75 12.88 2.15
C ILE A 19 12.74 14.02 2.05
N GLU A 20 13.23 15.24 1.82
CA GLU A 20 12.42 16.35 1.33
C GLU A 20 12.30 16.27 -0.20
N PRO A 21 11.14 16.59 -0.79
CA PRO A 21 9.87 16.98 -0.15
C PRO A 21 8.91 15.80 0.11
N ILE A 22 8.03 15.96 1.10
CA ILE A 22 6.92 15.04 1.45
C ILE A 22 6.05 14.67 0.23
N GLU A 23 5.96 15.59 -0.74
CA GLU A 23 5.26 15.40 -2.01
C GLU A 23 5.77 14.18 -2.78
N GLY A 24 7.09 13.96 -2.81
CA GLY A 24 7.69 12.83 -3.51
C GLY A 24 7.24 11.48 -2.93
N VAL A 25 7.08 11.39 -1.61
CA VAL A 25 6.61 10.18 -0.93
C VAL A 25 5.13 9.94 -1.20
N THR A 26 4.33 11.01 -1.20
CA THR A 26 2.90 10.90 -1.48
C THR A 26 2.67 10.46 -2.92
N ALA A 27 3.39 11.05 -3.89
CA ALA A 27 3.34 10.66 -5.29
C ALA A 27 3.81 9.22 -5.52
N LEU A 28 4.83 8.77 -4.79
CA LEU A 28 5.29 7.38 -4.85
C LEU A 28 4.20 6.41 -4.40
N TYR A 29 3.55 6.68 -3.26
CA TYR A 29 2.49 5.82 -2.75
C TYR A 29 1.27 5.83 -3.67
N ASP A 30 0.90 6.99 -4.20
CA ASP A 30 -0.18 7.11 -5.19
C ASP A 30 0.10 6.28 -6.45
N THR A 31 1.29 6.43 -7.03
CA THR A 31 1.73 5.66 -8.20
C THR A 31 1.74 4.16 -7.92
N LEU A 32 2.18 3.75 -6.72
CA LEU A 32 2.16 2.34 -6.31
C LEU A 32 0.73 1.80 -6.25
N PHE A 33 -0.20 2.51 -5.62
CA PHE A 33 -1.61 2.07 -5.49
C PHE A 33 -2.29 2.01 -6.86
N LYS A 34 -2.08 3.01 -7.72
CA LYS A 34 -2.55 3.00 -9.10
C LYS A 34 -2.03 1.78 -9.87
N THR A 35 -0.72 1.54 -9.80
CA THR A 35 -0.08 0.40 -10.48
C THR A 35 -0.61 -0.94 -9.99
N LEU A 36 -0.83 -1.08 -8.67
CA LEU A 36 -1.42 -2.28 -8.10
C LEU A 36 -2.87 -2.48 -8.54
N ARG A 37 -3.64 -1.41 -8.72
CA ARG A 37 -5.02 -1.51 -9.21
C ARG A 37 -5.05 -2.08 -10.62
N ASP A 38 -4.09 -1.70 -11.44
CA ASP A 38 -3.98 -2.17 -12.82
C ASP A 38 -3.44 -3.61 -12.93
N LEU A 39 -2.55 -4.03 -12.01
CA LEU A 39 -1.86 -5.32 -12.07
C LEU A 39 -2.55 -6.46 -11.31
N LEU A 40 -3.16 -6.17 -10.15
CA LEU A 40 -3.74 -7.21 -9.31
C LEU A 40 -5.05 -7.73 -9.92
N ARG A 41 -5.24 -9.05 -9.84
CA ARG A 41 -6.51 -9.67 -10.22
C ARG A 41 -7.54 -9.43 -9.11
N ASP A 42 -8.81 -9.58 -9.45
CA ASP A 42 -9.87 -9.57 -8.45
C ASP A 42 -9.63 -10.68 -7.42
N GLY A 43 -9.75 -10.36 -6.13
CA GLY A 43 -9.47 -11.29 -5.04
C GLY A 43 -7.98 -11.44 -4.68
N SER A 44 -7.05 -10.90 -5.48
CA SER A 44 -5.63 -10.80 -5.09
C SER A 44 -5.43 -9.79 -3.96
N SER A 45 -4.31 -9.92 -3.24
CA SER A 45 -4.01 -9.09 -2.08
C SER A 45 -2.59 -8.55 -2.09
N PHE A 46 -2.36 -7.48 -1.33
CA PHE A 46 -1.02 -7.00 -1.07
C PHE A 46 -0.85 -6.54 0.37
N ILE A 47 0.41 -6.54 0.82
CA ILE A 47 0.82 -6.10 2.14
C ILE A 47 1.70 -4.86 2.00
N ILE A 48 1.50 -3.87 2.86
CA ILE A 48 2.34 -2.69 2.96
C ILE A 48 2.62 -2.36 4.41
N ILE A 49 3.89 -2.13 4.76
CA ILE A 49 4.30 -1.54 6.04
C ILE A 49 4.60 -0.06 5.86
N THR A 50 4.09 0.79 6.73
CA THR A 50 4.37 2.23 6.69
C THR A 50 4.07 2.92 8.02
N ILE A 51 4.71 4.05 8.27
CA ILE A 51 4.31 5.00 9.34
C ILE A 51 3.14 5.89 8.90
N ARG A 52 2.83 5.95 7.59
CA ARG A 52 1.83 6.85 6.99
C ARG A 52 0.45 6.21 6.93
N LYS A 53 -0.07 5.78 8.08
CA LYS A 53 -1.36 5.08 8.21
C LYS A 53 -2.51 5.80 7.48
N SER A 54 -2.64 7.11 7.67
CA SER A 54 -3.72 7.90 7.06
C SER A 54 -3.63 7.95 5.53
N LEU A 55 -2.42 7.97 4.98
CA LEU A 55 -2.20 7.96 3.52
C LEU A 55 -2.66 6.64 2.91
N VAL A 56 -2.29 5.51 3.51
CA VAL A 56 -2.73 4.18 3.06
C VAL A 56 -4.25 4.05 3.12
N LYS A 57 -4.89 4.54 4.19
CA LYS A 57 -6.37 4.48 4.30
C LYS A 57 -7.06 5.30 3.22
N ARG A 58 -6.55 6.50 2.93
CA ARG A 58 -7.06 7.35 1.85
C ARG A 58 -6.90 6.67 0.49
N LEU A 59 -5.69 6.23 0.15
CA LEU A 59 -5.42 5.60 -1.15
C LEU A 59 -6.17 4.26 -1.32
N ALA A 60 -6.36 3.50 -0.24
CA ALA A 60 -7.19 2.31 -0.28
C ALA A 60 -8.63 2.64 -0.71
N ASN A 61 -9.21 3.70 -0.14
CA ASN A 61 -10.51 4.19 -0.55
C ASN A 61 -10.52 4.70 -1.99
N ASP A 62 -9.55 5.55 -2.36
CA ASP A 62 -9.50 6.21 -3.67
C ASP A 62 -9.35 5.20 -4.83
N TYR A 63 -8.62 4.11 -4.61
CA TYR A 63 -8.37 3.06 -5.61
C TYR A 63 -9.23 1.80 -5.42
N GLY A 64 -10.23 1.82 -4.52
CA GLY A 64 -11.18 0.70 -4.36
C GLY A 64 -10.62 -0.57 -3.72
N PHE A 65 -9.55 -0.46 -2.92
CA PHE A 65 -9.02 -1.56 -2.14
C PHE A 65 -9.74 -1.71 -0.80
N ARG A 66 -10.00 -2.95 -0.40
CA ARG A 66 -10.54 -3.26 0.93
C ARG A 66 -9.40 -3.54 1.90
N ILE A 67 -9.34 -2.80 3.02
CA ILE A 67 -8.43 -3.12 4.12
C ILE A 67 -8.99 -4.34 4.87
N ILE A 68 -8.26 -5.45 4.82
CA ILE A 68 -8.61 -6.71 5.47
C ILE A 68 -8.11 -6.75 6.90
N ASN A 69 -6.88 -6.25 7.10
CA ASN A 69 -6.23 -6.25 8.40
C ASN A 69 -5.30 -5.05 8.53
N GLU A 70 -5.14 -4.58 9.75
CA GLU A 70 -4.18 -3.55 10.15
C GLU A 70 -3.55 -4.00 11.47
N ARG A 71 -2.22 -4.06 11.53
CA ARG A 71 -1.48 -4.37 12.76
C ARG A 71 -0.37 -3.35 12.97
N VAL A 72 -0.24 -2.86 14.19
CA VAL A 72 0.84 -1.94 14.57
C VAL A 72 2.03 -2.77 15.07
N VAL A 73 3.24 -2.42 14.62
CA VAL A 73 4.50 -3.08 14.98
C VAL A 73 5.54 -2.03 15.36
N ASN A 74 6.40 -2.36 16.33
CA ASN A 74 7.58 -1.57 16.63
C ASN A 74 8.77 -2.15 15.85
N GLN A 75 9.38 -1.34 14.99
CA GLN A 75 10.57 -1.69 14.24
C GLN A 75 11.65 -0.64 14.53
N GLY A 76 12.66 -1.02 15.34
CA GLY A 76 13.80 -0.15 15.62
C GLY A 76 13.42 1.17 16.30
N GLY A 77 12.40 1.16 17.17
CA GLY A 77 11.90 2.34 17.87
C GLY A 77 10.83 3.12 17.09
N ILE A 78 10.48 2.70 15.88
CA ILE A 78 9.46 3.33 15.03
C ILE A 78 8.19 2.48 15.07
N TRP A 79 7.06 3.13 15.36
CA TRP A 79 5.74 2.50 15.31
C TRP A 79 5.18 2.58 13.89
N SER A 80 5.21 1.44 13.19
CA SER A 80 4.69 1.28 11.83
C SER A 80 3.39 0.49 11.84
N SER A 81 2.54 0.70 10.83
CA SER A 81 1.37 -0.12 10.57
C SER A 81 1.63 -1.04 9.38
N ILE A 82 1.35 -2.33 9.55
CA ILE A 82 1.28 -3.33 8.48
C ILE A 82 -0.19 -3.46 8.08
N PHE A 83 -0.48 -3.25 6.80
CA PHE A 83 -1.79 -3.44 6.23
C PHE A 83 -1.82 -4.66 5.32
N LEU A 84 -2.90 -5.42 5.38
CA LEU A 84 -3.30 -6.37 4.34
C LEU A 84 -4.48 -5.75 3.59
N LEU A 85 -4.32 -5.56 2.28
CA LEU A 85 -5.34 -5.02 1.39
C LEU A 85 -5.72 -6.03 0.32
N ALA A 86 -6.99 -6.07 -0.07
CA ALA A 86 -7.47 -6.92 -1.16
C ALA A 86 -8.06 -6.07 -2.28
N SER A 87 -7.81 -6.50 -3.53
CA SER A 87 -8.50 -5.96 -4.69
C SER A 87 -9.96 -6.40 -4.67
N SER A 88 -10.87 -5.45 -4.69
CA SER A 88 -12.30 -5.71 -4.89
C SER A 88 -12.62 -5.68 -6.39
N PRO A 89 -13.55 -6.53 -6.87
CA PRO A 89 -14.10 -6.38 -8.21
C PRO A 89 -14.66 -4.96 -8.39
N SER A 90 -14.38 -4.34 -9.54
CA SER A 90 -15.06 -3.10 -9.96
C SER A 90 -16.53 -3.34 -10.22
#